data_AF-A0A199AVJ9-F1
#
_entry.id   AF-A0A199AVJ9-F1
#
_cell.length_a   1.000
_cell.length_b   1.000
_cell.length_c   1.000
_cell.angle_alpha   90.00
_cell.angle_beta   90.00
_cell.angle_gamma   90.00
#
_symmetry.space_group_name_H-M   'P 1'
#
loop_
_entity.id
_entity.type
_entity.pdbx_description
1 polymer ?
#
loop_
_entity_poly.entity_id
_entity_poly.type
_entity_poly.pdbx_seq_one_letter_code
_entity_poly.pdbx_strand_id
1 'polypeptide(L)'
;MTETPVPDWASGELRRHWPTLSESDRCAIIADRDADLLRRAAAQLRGTALDRSDTSGDFTIDGLQSDGYRWHAIAFGEPWNGWATPIVNRATLQNLITDLAEIDGQTFGEIQANDELVVYGEEAEDNYLITPNKRGEYALFSLGWCFLVCD
;
A
#
# COMPACT_ATOMS: atom_id res chain seq x y z
N MET A 1 37.32 -2.01 -11.59
CA MET A 1 35.89 -1.73 -11.75
C MET A 1 35.18 -3.04 -11.53
N THR A 2 34.49 -3.17 -10.40
CA THR A 2 33.75 -4.37 -10.02
C THR A 2 32.45 -4.37 -10.82
N GLU A 3 32.32 -5.31 -11.76
CA GLU A 3 31.08 -5.53 -12.49
C GLU A 3 29.95 -5.86 -11.51
N THR A 4 28.85 -5.10 -11.54
CA THR A 4 27.65 -5.41 -10.74
C THR A 4 27.08 -6.76 -11.20
N PRO A 5 27.16 -7.81 -10.36
CA PRO A 5 26.74 -9.15 -10.75
C PRO A 5 25.23 -9.22 -10.96
N VAL A 6 24.79 -10.17 -11.78
CA VAL A 6 23.37 -10.43 -12.00
C VAL A 6 22.73 -10.88 -10.68
N PRO A 7 21.66 -10.22 -10.20
CA PRO A 7 20.98 -10.62 -8.97
C PRO A 7 20.35 -12.01 -9.09
N ASP A 8 20.31 -12.75 -7.98
CA ASP A 8 19.70 -14.08 -7.91
C ASP A 8 18.18 -14.04 -8.16
N TRP A 9 17.52 -12.96 -7.75
CA TRP A 9 16.11 -12.68 -7.97
C TRP A 9 15.77 -12.20 -9.39
N ALA A 10 16.77 -11.96 -10.26
CA ALA A 10 16.51 -11.47 -11.61
C ALA A 10 15.70 -12.49 -12.42
N SER A 11 14.65 -12.00 -13.10
CA SER A 11 13.83 -12.80 -14.02
C SER A 11 14.66 -13.30 -15.21
N GLY A 12 14.17 -14.31 -15.93
CA GLY A 12 14.86 -14.80 -17.14
C GLY A 12 15.04 -13.75 -18.23
N GLU A 13 14.16 -12.75 -18.28
CA GLU A 13 14.27 -11.60 -19.16
C GLU A 13 15.32 -10.60 -18.68
N LEU A 14 15.27 -10.20 -17.40
CA LEU A 14 16.27 -9.31 -16.82
C LEU A 14 17.68 -9.90 -16.92
N ARG A 15 17.84 -11.22 -16.71
CA ARG A 15 19.12 -11.94 -16.89
C ARG A 15 19.65 -11.86 -18.32
N ARG A 16 18.77 -11.92 -19.33
CA ARG A 16 19.16 -11.81 -20.75
C ARG A 16 19.64 -10.40 -21.09
N HIS A 17 19.01 -9.38 -20.53
CA HIS A 17 19.34 -7.97 -20.80
C HIS A 17 20.42 -7.40 -19.87
N TRP A 18 20.71 -8.03 -18.72
CA TRP A 18 21.69 -7.56 -17.74
C TRP A 18 23.05 -7.17 -18.32
N PRO A 19 23.68 -7.98 -19.22
CA PRO A 19 24.98 -7.62 -19.78
C PRO A 19 24.95 -6.38 -20.67
N THR A 20 23.79 -6.04 -21.22
CA THR A 20 23.59 -4.88 -22.11
C THR A 20 23.23 -3.60 -21.38
N LEU A 21 22.82 -3.69 -20.11
CA LEU A 21 22.51 -2.52 -19.28
C LEU A 21 23.77 -1.77 -18.86
N SER A 22 23.66 -0.45 -18.71
CA SER A 22 24.73 0.35 -18.13
C SER A 22 24.90 0.06 -16.63
N GLU A 23 26.06 0.39 -16.07
CA GLU A 23 26.29 0.26 -14.62
C GLU A 23 25.29 1.11 -13.82
N SER A 24 24.92 2.29 -14.33
CA SER A 24 23.90 3.15 -13.72
C SER A 24 22.53 2.48 -13.69
N ASP A 25 22.11 1.85 -14.79
CA ASP A 25 20.80 1.17 -14.87
C ASP A 25 20.74 -0.05 -13.95
N ARG A 26 21.82 -0.84 -13.89
CA ARG A 26 21.93 -1.98 -12.97
C ARG A 26 21.80 -1.53 -11.52
N CYS A 27 22.47 -0.43 -11.15
CA CYS A 27 22.39 0.14 -9.81
C CYS A 27 20.99 0.68 -9.49
N ALA A 28 20.34 1.36 -10.44
CA ALA A 28 18.98 1.86 -10.26
C ALA A 28 17.98 0.72 -10.01
N ILE A 29 18.04 -0.34 -10.83
CA ILE A 29 17.17 -1.51 -10.70
C ILE A 29 17.34 -2.22 -9.33
N ILE A 30 18.57 -2.31 -8.83
CA ILE A 30 18.83 -2.88 -7.50
C ILE A 30 18.28 -1.95 -6.40
N ALA A 31 18.55 -0.65 -6.50
CA ALA A 31 18.09 0.33 -5.53
C ALA A 31 16.56 0.38 -5.43
N ASP A 32 15.86 0.32 -6.56
CA ASP A 32 14.40 0.29 -6.60
C ASP A 32 13.84 -0.98 -5.95
N ARG A 33 14.47 -2.13 -6.20
CA ARG A 33 14.10 -3.40 -5.56
C ARG A 33 14.33 -3.36 -4.05
N ASP A 34 15.47 -2.85 -3.61
CA ASP A 34 15.77 -2.71 -2.18
C ASP A 34 14.81 -1.72 -1.50
N ALA A 35 14.45 -0.62 -2.17
CA ALA A 35 13.46 0.34 -1.69
C ALA A 35 12.05 -0.28 -1.59
N ASP A 36 11.65 -1.12 -2.55
CA ASP A 36 10.41 -1.89 -2.52
C ASP A 36 10.42 -2.91 -1.37
N LEU A 37 11.50 -3.66 -1.19
CA LEU A 37 11.66 -4.60 -0.07
C LEU A 37 11.61 -3.89 1.29
N LEU A 38 12.27 -2.73 1.42
CA LEU A 38 12.23 -1.92 2.63
C LEU A 38 10.83 -1.35 2.88
N ARG A 39 10.12 -0.90 1.84
CA ARG A 39 8.72 -0.46 1.95
C ARG A 39 7.82 -1.60 2.40
N ARG A 40 7.96 -2.80 1.83
CA ARG A 40 7.21 -4.00 2.24
C ARG A 40 7.54 -4.42 3.66
N ALA A 41 8.81 -4.43 4.04
CA ALA A 41 9.24 -4.77 5.39
C ALA A 41 8.76 -3.73 6.41
N ALA A 42 8.85 -2.43 6.09
CA ALA A 42 8.32 -1.36 6.93
C ALA A 42 6.79 -1.44 7.03
N ALA A 43 6.09 -1.75 5.94
CA ALA A 43 4.64 -1.97 5.93
C ALA A 43 4.23 -3.25 6.68
N GLN A 44 5.10 -4.25 6.75
CA GLN A 44 4.87 -5.48 7.51
C GLN A 44 5.20 -5.32 9.00
N LEU A 45 6.16 -4.47 9.33
CA LEU A 45 6.51 -4.10 10.72
C LEU A 45 5.47 -3.13 11.31
N ARG A 46 4.99 -2.17 10.51
CA ARG A 46 3.90 -1.25 10.87
C ARG A 46 2.55 -1.95 10.72
N GLY A 47 1.68 -1.83 11.71
CA GLY A 47 0.43 -2.60 11.72
C GLY A 47 0.57 -4.04 12.25
N THR A 48 1.75 -4.37 12.81
CA THR A 48 1.80 -5.42 13.85
C THR A 48 0.98 -4.98 15.06
N ALA A 49 0.57 -5.91 15.91
CA ALA A 49 -0.27 -5.65 17.08
C ALA A 49 0.29 -4.60 18.07
N LEU A 50 1.53 -4.13 17.88
CA LEU A 50 2.20 -3.14 18.71
C LEU A 50 1.81 -1.69 18.38
N ASP A 51 1.47 -1.37 17.12
CA ASP A 51 1.16 0.02 16.71
C ASP A 51 -0.35 0.32 16.69
N ARG A 52 -1.17 -0.68 17.00
CA ARG A 52 -2.64 -0.60 16.95
C ARG A 52 -3.17 -0.02 18.26
N SER A 53 -3.92 1.07 18.19
CA SER A 53 -4.74 1.54 19.29
C SER A 53 -6.02 0.70 19.48
N ASP A 54 -6.55 0.68 20.71
CA ASP A 54 -7.86 0.08 21.00
C ASP A 54 -9.03 1.02 20.61
N THR A 55 -8.72 2.21 20.10
CA THR A 55 -9.71 3.23 19.75
C THR A 55 -10.22 3.02 18.33
N SER A 56 -11.51 2.76 18.18
CA SER A 56 -12.24 2.84 16.90
C SER A 56 -12.80 4.24 16.68
N GLY A 57 -13.08 4.60 15.44
CA GLY A 57 -13.68 5.87 15.11
C GLY A 57 -13.82 6.06 13.60
N ASP A 58 -14.53 7.09 13.20
CA ASP A 58 -14.70 7.39 11.79
C ASP A 58 -13.51 8.18 11.26
N PHE A 59 -13.22 8.01 9.97
CA PHE A 59 -12.16 8.72 9.29
C PHE A 59 -12.61 9.15 7.89
N THR A 60 -11.87 10.08 7.31
CA THR A 60 -12.04 10.55 5.93
C THR A 60 -10.68 10.74 5.24
N ILE A 61 -10.69 11.00 3.94
CA ILE A 61 -9.50 11.30 3.15
C ILE A 61 -9.35 12.82 3.05
N ASP A 62 -8.12 13.32 3.13
CA ASP A 62 -7.84 14.72 2.87
C ASP A 62 -8.30 15.13 1.45
N GLY A 63 -9.10 16.19 1.37
CA GLY A 63 -9.77 16.63 0.13
C GLY A 63 -11.25 16.24 0.04
N LEU A 64 -11.70 15.20 0.78
CA LEU A 64 -13.10 14.73 0.75
C LEU A 64 -13.91 15.14 1.98
N GLN A 65 -13.35 15.94 2.89
CA GLN A 65 -14.01 16.30 4.16
C GLN A 65 -15.34 17.05 3.93
N SER A 66 -15.40 17.87 2.89
CA SER A 66 -16.58 18.69 2.58
C SER A 66 -17.70 17.90 1.90
N ASP A 67 -17.37 16.75 1.31
CA ASP A 67 -18.30 15.92 0.55
C ASP A 67 -19.03 14.90 1.44
N GLY A 68 -18.68 14.85 2.73
CA GLY A 68 -19.37 14.04 3.74
C GLY A 68 -18.99 12.56 3.73
N TYR A 69 -18.04 12.14 2.91
CA TYR A 69 -17.56 10.76 2.89
C TYR A 69 -16.79 10.42 4.17
N ARG A 70 -17.30 9.42 4.88
CA ARG A 70 -16.75 8.93 6.15
C ARG A 70 -16.84 7.42 6.19
N TRP A 71 -15.78 6.79 6.71
CA TRP A 71 -15.71 5.35 6.88
C TRP A 71 -15.29 5.00 8.30
N HIS A 72 -15.68 3.81 8.75
CA HIS A 72 -15.41 3.38 10.12
C HIS A 72 -14.09 2.61 10.23
N ALA A 73 -13.14 3.14 10.99
CA ALA A 73 -11.93 2.44 11.39
C ALA A 73 -12.18 1.61 12.66
N ILE A 74 -11.84 0.33 12.61
CA ILE A 74 -11.92 -0.58 13.77
C ILE A 74 -10.76 -0.37 14.75
N ALA A 75 -9.73 0.36 14.32
CA ALA A 75 -8.61 0.86 15.11
C ALA A 75 -7.84 1.93 14.33
N PHE A 76 -6.94 2.64 15.00
CA PHE A 76 -5.92 3.48 14.34
C PHE A 76 -4.52 2.98 14.70
N GLY A 77 -3.60 3.09 13.75
CA GLY A 77 -2.16 2.90 13.98
C GLY A 77 -1.49 4.11 14.64
N GLU A 78 -0.16 4.09 14.75
CA GLU A 78 0.60 5.31 15.01
C GLU A 78 0.40 6.32 13.86
N PRO A 79 0.15 7.61 14.16
CA PRO A 79 0.04 8.64 13.13
C PRO A 79 1.30 8.77 12.28
N TRP A 80 1.15 9.03 10.98
CA TRP A 80 2.26 9.22 10.06
C TRP A 80 2.32 10.67 9.58
N ASN A 81 3.37 11.42 9.97
CA ASN A 81 3.49 12.86 9.67
C ASN A 81 2.27 13.69 10.08
N GLY A 82 1.58 13.29 11.16
CA GLY A 82 0.36 13.94 11.65
C GLY A 82 -0.93 13.43 11.01
N TRP A 83 -0.87 12.59 9.99
CA TRP A 83 -2.02 11.95 9.38
C TRP A 83 -2.48 10.72 10.15
N ALA A 84 -3.79 10.49 10.17
CA ALA A 84 -4.37 9.28 10.73
C ALA A 84 -3.91 8.04 9.93
N THR A 85 -3.84 6.90 10.60
CA THR A 85 -3.49 5.61 9.98
C THR A 85 -4.61 4.60 10.26
N PRO A 86 -5.76 4.73 9.56
CA PRO A 86 -6.91 3.88 9.81
C PRO A 86 -6.60 2.40 9.58
N ILE A 87 -7.12 1.56 10.46
CA ILE A 87 -7.13 0.11 10.31
C ILE A 87 -8.59 -0.31 10.15
N VAL A 88 -8.89 -1.00 9.06
CA VAL A 88 -10.26 -1.34 8.68
C VAL A 88 -10.43 -2.84 8.49
N ASN A 89 -11.68 -3.32 8.58
CA ASN A 89 -12.02 -4.68 8.17
C ASN A 89 -12.31 -4.73 6.65
N ARG A 90 -12.49 -5.94 6.11
CA ARG A 90 -12.80 -6.17 4.69
C ARG A 90 -14.06 -5.41 4.22
N ALA A 91 -15.11 -5.36 5.03
CA ALA A 91 -16.36 -4.71 4.65
C ALA A 91 -16.21 -3.20 4.50
N THR A 92 -15.57 -2.53 5.46
CA THR A 92 -15.25 -1.11 5.36
C THR A 92 -14.34 -0.83 4.16
N LEU A 93 -13.33 -1.67 3.91
CA LEU A 93 -12.45 -1.50 2.75
C LEU A 93 -13.23 -1.64 1.43
N GLN A 94 -14.17 -2.59 1.35
CA GLN A 94 -15.02 -2.75 0.18
C GLN A 94 -15.92 -1.52 -0.05
N ASN A 95 -16.50 -0.96 1.01
CA ASN A 95 -17.28 0.27 0.91
C ASN A 95 -16.42 1.44 0.43
N LEU A 96 -15.21 1.61 0.96
CA LEU A 96 -14.26 2.62 0.51
C LEU A 96 -13.97 2.50 -1.00
N ILE A 97 -13.74 1.28 -1.50
CA ILE A 97 -13.52 1.02 -2.94
C ILE A 97 -14.74 1.43 -3.76
N THR A 98 -15.93 1.02 -3.33
CA THR A 98 -17.19 1.31 -4.04
C THR A 98 -17.47 2.81 -4.05
N ASP A 99 -17.40 3.48 -2.90
CA ASP A 99 -17.71 4.91 -2.77
C ASP A 99 -16.74 5.76 -3.60
N LEU A 100 -15.44 5.47 -3.54
CA LEU A 100 -14.46 6.22 -4.36
C LEU A 100 -14.62 5.95 -5.86
N ALA A 101 -15.04 4.74 -6.25
CA ALA A 101 -15.35 4.45 -7.65
C ALA A 101 -16.56 5.24 -8.17
N GLU A 102 -17.53 5.55 -7.31
CA GLU A 102 -18.66 6.42 -7.66
C GLU A 102 -18.23 7.87 -7.88
N ILE A 103 -17.21 8.34 -7.15
CA ILE A 103 -16.65 9.70 -7.28
C ILE A 103 -15.78 9.82 -8.53
N ASP A 104 -14.82 8.91 -8.69
CA ASP A 104 -13.78 9.01 -9.72
C ASP A 104 -14.16 8.29 -11.03
N GLY A 105 -15.26 7.53 -11.04
CA GLY A 105 -15.71 6.73 -12.18
C GLY A 105 -14.89 5.46 -12.42
N GLN A 106 -13.92 5.16 -11.55
CA GLN A 106 -13.05 3.97 -11.61
C GLN A 106 -12.65 3.49 -10.22
N THR A 107 -12.52 2.17 -10.05
CA THR A 107 -12.06 1.58 -8.78
C THR A 107 -10.57 1.78 -8.60
N PHE A 108 -10.11 2.16 -7.40
CA PHE A 108 -8.67 2.22 -7.10
C PHE A 108 -8.03 0.84 -6.83
N GLY A 109 -8.85 -0.21 -6.67
CA GLY A 109 -8.37 -1.55 -6.37
C GLY A 109 -9.49 -2.57 -6.23
N GLU A 110 -9.12 -3.83 -6.02
CA GLU A 110 -10.03 -4.96 -5.83
C GLU A 110 -9.52 -5.90 -4.75
N ILE A 111 -10.43 -6.35 -3.87
CA ILE A 111 -10.12 -7.38 -2.87
C ILE A 111 -10.31 -8.77 -3.49
N GLN A 112 -9.21 -9.46 -3.71
CA GLN A 112 -9.15 -10.79 -4.32
C GLN A 112 -9.75 -11.88 -3.43
N ALA A 113 -9.92 -13.08 -3.99
CA ALA A 113 -10.47 -14.24 -3.31
C ALA A 113 -9.61 -14.75 -2.13
N ASN A 114 -8.31 -14.40 -2.12
CA ASN A 114 -7.37 -14.72 -1.05
C ASN A 114 -7.27 -13.62 0.03
N ASP A 115 -8.23 -12.69 0.06
CA ASP A 115 -8.28 -11.52 0.94
C ASP A 115 -7.20 -10.46 0.69
N GLU A 116 -6.35 -10.59 -0.33
CA GLU A 116 -5.42 -9.52 -0.68
C GLU A 116 -6.12 -8.40 -1.45
N LEU A 117 -5.81 -7.16 -1.11
CA LEU A 117 -6.19 -6.01 -1.92
C LEU A 117 -5.13 -5.81 -3.00
N VAL A 118 -5.53 -5.87 -4.27
CA VAL A 118 -4.75 -5.35 -5.38
C VAL A 118 -5.09 -3.87 -5.52
N VAL A 119 -4.10 -3.01 -5.37
CA VAL A 119 -4.23 -1.58 -5.65
C VAL A 119 -3.75 -1.33 -7.07
N TYR A 120 -4.55 -0.61 -7.84
CA TYR A 120 -4.26 -0.31 -9.24
C TYR A 120 -3.35 0.91 -9.35
N GLY A 121 -2.24 0.76 -10.08
CA GLY A 121 -1.39 1.87 -10.49
C GLY A 121 -1.81 2.45 -11.84
N GLU A 122 -1.00 3.34 -12.41
CA GLU A 122 -1.25 3.89 -13.75
C GLU A 122 -1.15 2.79 -14.82
N GLU A 123 -0.18 1.89 -14.67
CA GLU A 123 -0.03 0.69 -15.49
C GLU A 123 -0.21 -0.58 -14.66
N ALA A 124 -0.54 -1.70 -15.31
CA ALA A 124 -0.75 -2.98 -14.62
C ALA A 124 0.49 -3.48 -13.87
N GLU A 125 1.68 -3.03 -14.27
CA GLU A 125 2.97 -3.35 -13.65
C GLU A 125 3.20 -2.57 -12.34
N ASP A 126 2.52 -1.43 -12.17
CA ASP A 126 2.59 -0.60 -10.97
C ASP A 126 1.64 -1.09 -9.86
N ASN A 127 0.80 -2.09 -10.17
CA ASN A 127 -0.11 -2.67 -9.22
C ASN A 127 0.66 -3.26 -8.04
N TYR A 128 0.18 -3.00 -6.83
CA TYR A 128 0.79 -3.54 -5.61
C TYR A 128 -0.25 -4.18 -4.71
N LEU A 129 0.23 -5.05 -3.82
CA LEU A 129 -0.61 -5.84 -2.93
C LEU A 129 -0.58 -5.28 -1.51
N ILE A 130 -1.76 -5.21 -0.90
CA ILE A 130 -1.92 -5.01 0.54
C ILE A 130 -2.54 -6.29 1.11
N THR A 131 -1.74 -7.03 1.87
CA THR A 131 -2.17 -8.25 2.57
C THR A 131 -2.76 -7.87 3.92
N PRO A 132 -3.94 -8.40 4.30
CA PRO A 132 -4.48 -8.17 5.64
C PRO A 132 -3.59 -8.82 6.71
N ASN A 133 -3.64 -8.29 7.93
CA ASN A 133 -2.95 -8.90 9.06
C ASN A 133 -3.62 -10.23 9.46
N LYS A 134 -3.07 -10.92 10.47
CA LYS A 134 -3.60 -12.20 10.97
C LYS A 134 -5.05 -12.15 11.50
N ARG A 135 -5.61 -10.95 11.69
CA ARG A 135 -6.99 -10.71 12.13
C ARG A 135 -7.94 -10.37 10.97
N GLY A 136 -7.45 -10.34 9.72
CA GLY A 136 -8.24 -9.95 8.55
C GLY A 136 -8.42 -8.44 8.40
N GLU A 137 -7.45 -7.66 8.90
CA GLU A 137 -7.55 -6.20 8.99
C GLU A 137 -6.52 -5.55 8.07
N TYR A 138 -6.93 -4.45 7.43
CA TYR A 138 -6.14 -3.72 6.45
C TYR A 138 -5.69 -2.40 7.05
N ALA A 139 -4.38 -2.17 7.09
CA ALA A 139 -3.81 -0.92 7.56
C ALA A 139 -3.66 0.04 6.37
N LEU A 140 -4.53 1.04 6.31
CA LEU A 140 -4.68 1.91 5.14
C LEU A 140 -3.50 2.85 4.91
N PHE A 141 -2.59 3.02 5.87
CA PHE A 141 -1.35 3.79 5.66
C PHE A 141 -0.53 3.25 4.47
N SER A 142 -0.67 1.96 4.14
CA SER A 142 0.02 1.32 3.02
C SER A 142 -0.40 1.88 1.67
N LEU A 143 -1.54 2.57 1.58
CA LEU A 143 -1.99 3.28 0.38
C LEU A 143 -1.17 4.55 0.09
N GLY A 144 -0.44 5.06 1.09
CA GLY A 144 0.32 6.31 0.97
C GLY A 144 -0.56 7.57 0.95
N TRP A 145 -1.84 7.47 1.29
CA TRP A 145 -2.79 8.58 1.31
C TRP A 145 -2.81 9.29 2.66
N CYS A 146 -3.34 10.52 2.64
CA CYS A 146 -3.53 11.35 3.83
C CYS A 146 -4.95 11.14 4.40
N PHE A 147 -5.05 10.57 5.61
CA PHE A 147 -6.32 10.35 6.29
C PHE A 147 -6.48 11.26 7.51
N LEU A 148 -7.73 11.59 7.83
CA LEU A 148 -8.12 12.41 8.98
C LEU A 148 -9.11 11.67 9.87
N VAL A 149 -8.97 11.79 11.19
CA VAL A 149 -10.01 11.34 12.13
C VAL A 149 -11.20 12.29 12.03
N CYS A 150 -12.41 11.74 12.03
CA CYS A 150 -13.63 12.53 12.12
C CYS A 150 -14.01 12.71 13.60
N ASP A 151 -14.35 13.95 13.96
CA ASP A 151 -14.99 14.29 15.24
C ASP A 151 -16.46 13.85 15.29
#